data_AF-A0A437JLB6-F1
#
_entry.id   AF-A0A437JLB6-F1
#
_cell.length_a   1.000
_cell.length_b   1.000
_cell.length_c   1.000
_cell.angle_alpha   90.00
_cell.angle_beta   90.00
_cell.angle_gamma   90.00
#
_symmetry.space_group_name_H-M   'P 1'
#
loop_
_entity.id
_entity.type
_entity.pdbx_description
1 polymer ?
#
loop_
_entity_poly.entity_id
_entity_poly.type
_entity_poly.pdbx_seq_one_letter_code
_entity_poly.pdbx_strand_id
1 'polypeptide(L)' 'MPEQLCPLCQQANLCKAGTTEQNQCWCMQQQFPAELLAKVPDQNSCICSECLKKFNEQTTLFYPA' A
#
# COMPACT_ATOMS: atom_id res chain seq x y z
N MET A 1 -9.72 -16.76 -6.23
CA MET A 1 -9.95 -15.37 -5.78
C MET A 1 -9.30 -14.47 -6.81
N PRO A 2 -9.95 -13.38 -7.25
CA PRO A 2 -9.29 -12.42 -8.13
C PRO A 2 -8.02 -11.91 -7.42
N GLU A 3 -6.92 -11.83 -8.15
CA GLU A 3 -5.69 -11.22 -7.65
C GLU A 3 -6.00 -9.77 -7.27
N GLN A 4 -5.78 -9.41 -6.01
CA GLN A 4 -5.97 -8.05 -5.56
C GLN A 4 -4.84 -7.18 -6.11
N LEU A 5 -5.19 -6.21 -6.95
CA LEU A 5 -4.23 -5.31 -7.59
C LEU A 5 -4.08 -4.03 -6.76
N CYS A 6 -2.85 -3.51 -6.73
CA CYS A 6 -2.54 -2.22 -6.16
C CYS A 6 -3.18 -1.12 -7.01
N PRO A 7 -3.99 -0.23 -6.44
CA PRO A 7 -4.68 0.81 -7.20
C PRO A 7 -3.73 1.85 -7.82
N LEU A 8 -2.48 1.91 -7.37
CA LEU A 8 -1.47 2.85 -7.88
C LEU A 8 -0.64 2.29 -9.03
N CYS A 9 -0.28 1.01 -9.02
CA CYS A 9 0.63 0.41 -9.99
C CYS A 9 0.05 -0.77 -10.78
N GLN A 10 -1.17 -1.19 -10.45
CA GLN A 10 -1.88 -2.32 -11.09
C GLN A 10 -1.12 -3.66 -11.03
N GLN A 11 -0.15 -3.79 -10.10
CA GLN A 11 0.53 -5.04 -9.77
C GLN A 11 -0.11 -5.70 -8.56
N ALA A 12 0.17 -6.98 -8.30
CA ALA A 12 -0.33 -7.68 -7.12
C ALA A 12 0.01 -6.93 -5.82
N ASN A 13 -1.00 -6.65 -4.98
CA ASN A 13 -0.81 -6.00 -3.68
C ASN A 13 -0.50 -6.99 -2.54
N LEU A 14 -0.67 -8.29 -2.81
CA LEU A 14 -0.49 -9.40 -1.85
C LEU A 14 -1.27 -9.21 -0.54
N CYS A 15 -2.37 -8.47 -0.59
CA CYS A 15 -3.20 -8.24 0.57
C CYS A 15 -4.00 -9.50 0.91
N LYS A 16 -4.04 -9.81 2.19
CA LYS A 16 -4.77 -10.93 2.78
C LYS A 16 -5.94 -10.47 3.65
N ALA A 17 -6.31 -9.18 3.60
CA ALA A 17 -7.46 -8.66 4.34
C ALA A 17 -8.74 -9.41 3.94
N GLY A 18 -9.57 -9.75 4.94
CA GLY A 18 -10.78 -10.56 4.72
C GLY A 18 -10.54 -12.06 4.50
N THR A 19 -9.30 -12.54 4.61
CA THR A 19 -8.97 -13.98 4.61
C THR A 19 -8.66 -14.48 6.03
N THR A 20 -8.52 -15.80 6.20
CA THR A 20 -8.09 -16.42 7.47
C THR A 20 -6.69 -15.99 7.91
N GLU A 21 -5.86 -15.54 6.97
CA GLU A 21 -4.50 -15.07 7.20
C GLU A 21 -4.41 -13.54 7.31
N GLN A 22 -5.53 -12.82 7.48
CA GLN A 22 -5.52 -11.36 7.53
C GLN A 22 -4.57 -10.79 8.60
N ASN A 23 -4.44 -11.47 9.75
CA ASN A 23 -3.53 -11.07 10.83
C ASN A 23 -2.05 -11.11 10.43
N GLN A 24 -1.73 -11.85 9.36
CA GLN A 24 -0.39 -11.93 8.76
C GLN A 24 -0.24 -11.02 7.54
N CYS A 25 -1.28 -10.26 7.17
CA CYS A 25 -1.21 -9.34 6.06
C CYS A 25 -0.23 -8.21 6.41
N TRP A 26 0.78 -8.04 5.57
CA TRP A 26 1.81 -7.03 5.78
C TRP A 26 1.21 -5.61 5.91
N CYS A 27 0.17 -5.29 5.15
CA CYS A 27 -0.42 -3.94 5.14
C CYS A 27 -1.09 -3.57 6.47
N MET A 28 -1.51 -4.55 7.28
CA MET A 28 -2.10 -4.29 8.60
C MET A 28 -1.06 -3.88 9.65
N GLN A 29 0.23 -4.09 9.35
CA GLN A 29 1.36 -3.75 10.24
C GLN A 29 2.07 -2.47 9.80
N GLN A 30 1.59 -1.79 8.76
CA GLN A 30 2.20 -0.57 8.21
C GLN A 30 1.32 0.65 8.46
N GLN A 31 1.97 1.81 8.53
CA GLN A 31 1.28 3.10 8.49
C GLN A 31 1.36 3.68 7.08
N PHE A 32 0.22 4.10 6.55
CA PHE A 32 0.13 4.75 5.24
C PHE A 32 0.05 6.27 5.44
N PRO A 33 0.98 7.06 4.87
CA PRO A 33 0.91 8.51 4.91
C PRO A 33 -0.40 9.03 4.29
N ALA A 34 -1.01 10.04 4.90
CA ALA A 34 -2.26 10.63 4.39
C ALA A 34 -2.11 11.15 2.94
N GLU A 35 -0.94 11.70 2.62
CA GLU A 35 -0.58 12.18 1.27
C GLU A 35 -0.55 11.05 0.23
N LEU A 36 -0.13 9.85 0.63
CA LEU A 36 -0.16 8.67 -0.22
C LEU A 36 -1.59 8.19 -0.43
N LEU A 37 -2.40 8.13 0.65
CA LEU A 37 -3.81 7.76 0.57
C LEU A 37 -4.61 8.72 -0.32
N ALA A 38 -4.30 10.01 -0.30
CA ALA A 38 -4.93 11.01 -1.17
C ALA A 38 -4.65 10.79 -2.67
N LYS A 39 -3.61 10.03 -3.04
CA LYS A 39 -3.28 9.69 -4.44
C LYS A 39 -4.00 8.43 -4.93
N VAL A 40 -4.69 7.70 -4.06
CA VAL A 40 -5.31 6.42 -4.40
C VAL A 40 -6.67 6.65 -5.08
N PRO A 41 -6.87 6.16 -6.32
CA PRO A 41 -8.13 6.32 -7.04
C PRO A 41 -9.26 5.42 -6.50
N ASP A 42 -8.92 4.24 -5.96
CA ASP A 42 -9.87 3.30 -5.35
C ASP A 42 -9.48 2.99 -3.90
N GLN A 43 -10.29 3.45 -2.95
CA GLN A 43 -10.04 3.27 -1.53
C GLN A 43 -10.45 1.89 -1.00
N ASN A 44 -11.04 1.02 -1.83
CA ASN A 44 -11.40 -0.35 -1.43
C ASN A 44 -10.25 -1.35 -1.63
N SER A 45 -9.16 -0.93 -2.27
CA SER A 45 -8.01 -1.78 -2.59
C SER A 45 -6.76 -1.35 -1.80
N CYS A 46 -6.03 -2.32 -1.26
CA CYS A 46 -4.80 -2.03 -0.54
C CYS A 46 -3.66 -1.64 -1.50
N ILE A 47 -2.85 -0.67 -1.07
CA ILE A 47 -1.59 -0.28 -1.73
C ILE A 47 -0.55 -1.36 -1.50
N CYS A 48 0.29 -1.69 -2.49
CA CYS A 48 1.39 -2.65 -2.33
C CYS A 48 2.59 -2.08 -1.56
N SER A 49 3.43 -2.95 -1.02
CA SER A 49 4.61 -2.56 -0.22
C SER A 49 5.61 -1.75 -1.03
N GLU A 50 5.76 -2.05 -2.32
CA GLU A 50 6.64 -1.30 -3.22
C GLU A 50 6.20 0.16 -3.41
N CYS A 51 4.89 0.40 -3.55
CA CYS A 51 4.36 1.75 -3.68
C CYS A 51 4.53 2.55 -2.39
N LEU A 52 4.31 1.93 -1.23
CA LEU A 52 4.56 2.57 0.06
C LEU A 52 6.05 2.90 0.23
N LYS A 53 6.95 1.96 -0.09
CA LYS A 53 8.39 2.16 -0.03
C LYS A 53 8.85 3.30 -0.94
N LYS A 54 8.45 3.28 -2.22
CA LYS A 54 8.78 4.33 -3.19
C LYS A 54 8.31 5.71 -2.74
N PHE A 55 7.11 5.80 -2.16
CA PHE A 55 6.60 7.05 -1.61
C PHE A 55 7.48 7.55 -0.46
N ASN A 56 7.76 6.69 0.52
CA ASN A 56 8.58 7.07 1.67
C ASN A 56 10.01 7.48 1.27
N GLU A 57 10.63 6.77 0.33
CA GLU A 57 11.95 7.13 -0.20
C GLU A 57 11.94 8.50 -0.90
N GLN A 58 10.90 8.79 -1.69
CA GLN A 58 10.75 10.10 -2.31
C GLN A 58 10.57 11.20 -1.26
N THR A 59 9.71 10.99 -0.26
CA THR A 59 9.50 11.96 0.83
C THR A 59 10.81 12.26 1.59
N THR A 60 11.66 11.24 1.82
CA THR A 60 12.98 11.46 2.46
C THR A 60 13.97 12.23 1.58
N LEU A 61 13.84 12.18 0.25
CA LEU A 61 14.70 12.93 -0.67
C LEU A 61 14.31 14.42 -0.77
N PHE A 62 13.04 14.75 -0.52
CA PHE A 62 12.55 16.13 -0.56
C PHE A 62 12.67 16.87 0.78
N TYR A 63 12.89 16.14 1.88
CA TYR A 63 13.21 16.69 3.20
C TYR A 63 14.45 16.00 3.78
N PRO A 64 15.67 16.37 3.35
CA PRO A 64 16.86 15.95 4.07
C PRO A 64 16.82 16.58 5.47
N ALA A 65 17.06 15.75 6.48
CA ALA A 65 17.18 16.16 7.88
C ALA A 65 18.32 17.17 8.09
#